data_AF-A0A1E1WB75-F1
#
_entry.id   AF-A0A1E1WB75-F1
#
_cell.length_a   1.000
_cell.length_b   1.000
_cell.length_c   1.000
_cell.angle_alpha   90.00
_cell.angle_beta   90.00
_cell.angle_gamma   90.00
#
_symmetry.space_group_name_H-M   'P 1'
#
loop_
_entity.id
_entity.type
_entity.pdbx_description
1 polymer ?
#
loop_
_entity_poly.entity_id
_entity_poly.type
_entity_poly.pdbx_seq_one_letter_code
_entity_poly.pdbx_strand_id
1 'polypeptide(L)'
;RLLHAAATPGAPLHQLHVFALAHVMRRPIIVYGVNIVNSFRGEALGYARFQGIYLPLLWDVEFCSKSPLCLGYTRGHFSALVPMEPYSHTHTYICREQQAESSEITFLPLTDADGKLLPVHFLTCDEVGPAEGMEAAESVVRRWLAVCVTRGGLLAARQTLHARPLLVAQMLEEWLNHYRRLAQ
;
A
#
# COMPACT_ATOMS: atom_id res chain seq x y z
N ARG A 1 4.63 25.73 6.36
CA ARG A 1 4.91 24.60 7.29
C ARG A 1 5.04 23.28 6.56
N LEU A 2 4.05 22.84 5.75
CA LEU A 2 4.12 21.59 4.99
C LEU A 2 5.27 21.55 3.97
N LEU A 3 5.36 22.56 3.09
CA LEU A 3 6.45 22.67 2.11
C LEU A 3 7.85 22.71 2.75
N HIS A 4 7.97 23.37 3.90
CA HIS A 4 9.22 23.43 4.65
C HIS A 4 9.64 22.05 5.16
N ALA A 5 8.70 21.26 5.67
CA ALA A 5 8.98 19.89 6.11
C ALA A 5 9.53 19.02 4.97
N ALA A 6 8.99 19.14 3.76
CA ALA A 6 9.50 18.41 2.59
C ALA A 6 10.91 18.88 2.15
N ALA A 7 11.24 20.16 2.39
CA ALA A 7 12.54 20.73 2.03
C ALA A 7 13.64 20.49 3.09
N THR A 8 13.27 20.06 4.29
CA THR A 8 14.21 19.84 5.41
C THR A 8 14.47 18.34 5.59
N PRO A 9 15.69 17.85 5.28
CA PRO A 9 16.05 16.45 5.48
C PRO A 9 15.81 15.99 6.93
N GLY A 10 15.18 14.83 7.09
CA GLY A 10 14.88 14.24 8.40
C GLY A 10 13.71 14.88 9.15
N ALA A 11 13.07 15.92 8.60
CA ALA A 11 11.86 16.47 9.21
C ALA A 11 10.66 15.50 9.05
N PRO A 12 9.79 15.40 10.07
CA PRO A 12 8.62 14.53 9.99
C PRO A 12 7.63 15.06 8.94
N LEU A 13 7.09 14.14 8.14
CA LEU A 13 6.13 14.45 7.10
C LEU A 13 4.69 14.25 7.58
N HIS A 14 3.77 15.02 7.00
CA HIS A 14 2.33 14.95 7.22
C HIS A 14 1.59 14.13 6.14
N GLN A 15 0.31 13.84 6.35
CA GLN A 15 -0.57 13.08 5.43
C GLN A 15 -0.56 13.61 3.98
N LEU A 16 -0.48 14.93 3.80
CA LEU A 16 -0.40 15.53 2.47
C LEU A 16 0.82 15.03 1.68
N HIS A 17 1.92 14.68 2.35
CA HIS A 17 3.09 14.13 1.68
C HIS A 17 2.89 12.68 1.27
N VAL A 18 2.07 11.90 1.98
CA VAL A 18 1.66 10.56 1.53
C VAL A 18 0.76 10.68 0.29
N PHE A 19 -0.16 11.65 0.30
CA PHE A 19 -0.97 11.98 -0.87
C PHE A 19 -0.10 12.40 -2.06
N ALA A 20 0.85 13.33 -1.87
CA ALA A 20 1.79 13.73 -2.92
C ALA A 20 2.63 12.55 -3.42
N LEU A 21 3.10 11.68 -2.52
CA LEU A 21 3.84 10.48 -2.89
C LEU A 21 3.02 9.53 -3.77
N ALA A 22 1.72 9.36 -3.49
CA ALA A 22 0.83 8.55 -4.34
C ALA A 22 0.82 9.07 -5.79
N HIS A 23 0.84 10.40 -5.98
CA HIS A 23 0.92 11.03 -7.31
C HIS A 23 2.27 10.85 -7.98
N VAL A 24 3.36 11.01 -7.23
CA VAL A 24 4.72 10.77 -7.74
C VAL A 24 4.86 9.32 -8.22
N MET A 25 4.31 8.38 -7.46
CA MET A 25 4.35 6.95 -7.80
C MET A 25 3.28 6.55 -8.83
N ARG A 26 2.32 7.43 -9.16
CA ARG A 26 1.13 7.13 -9.98
C ARG A 26 0.43 5.85 -9.52
N ARG A 27 0.34 5.68 -8.20
CA ARG A 27 -0.06 4.43 -7.56
C ARG A 27 -0.75 4.72 -6.22
N PRO A 28 -1.90 4.10 -5.91
CA PRO A 28 -2.53 4.21 -4.60
C PRO A 28 -1.62 3.76 -3.46
N ILE A 29 -1.74 4.40 -2.30
CA ILE A 29 -1.03 4.01 -1.08
C ILE A 29 -2.06 3.70 0.01
N ILE A 30 -1.97 2.51 0.58
CA ILE A 30 -2.77 2.09 1.75
C ILE A 30 -1.87 2.18 2.97
N VAL A 31 -2.32 2.91 3.99
CA VAL A 31 -1.65 3.00 5.28
C VAL A 31 -2.49 2.31 6.34
N TYR A 32 -1.96 1.25 6.93
CA TYR A 32 -2.48 0.68 8.18
C TYR A 32 -1.73 1.29 9.35
N GLY A 33 -2.42 1.64 10.45
CA GLY A 33 -1.73 2.23 11.58
C GLY A 33 -2.64 2.53 12.76
N VAL A 34 -2.03 3.07 13.81
CA VAL A 34 -2.75 3.47 15.02
C VAL A 34 -3.31 4.87 14.88
N ASN A 35 -4.55 5.07 15.32
CA ASN A 35 -5.21 6.39 15.32
C ASN A 35 -4.67 7.33 16.41
N ILE A 36 -4.05 6.78 17.45
CA ILE A 36 -3.42 7.51 18.55
C ILE A 36 -1.97 7.06 18.67
N VAL A 37 -1.05 8.02 18.65
CA VAL A 37 0.36 7.77 18.94
C VAL A 37 0.55 7.90 20.43
N ASN A 38 0.97 6.80 21.06
CA ASN A 38 1.31 6.78 22.47
C ASN A 38 2.82 6.90 22.66
N SER A 39 3.21 7.57 23.74
CA SER A 39 4.56 7.60 24.30
C SER A 39 5.00 6.20 24.73
N PHE A 40 6.30 6.04 24.97
CA PHE A 40 6.85 4.82 25.57
C PHE A 40 6.27 4.52 26.97
N ARG A 41 5.72 5.55 27.65
CA ARG A 41 5.03 5.43 28.95
C ARG A 41 3.52 5.16 28.83
N GLY A 42 3.00 5.04 27.61
CA GLY A 42 1.57 4.81 27.34
C GLY A 42 0.71 6.08 27.23
N GLU A 43 1.28 7.26 27.44
CA GLU A 43 0.55 8.54 27.34
C GLU A 43 0.23 8.89 25.87
N ALA A 44 -0.99 9.35 25.59
CA ALA A 44 -1.38 9.77 24.25
C ALA A 44 -0.64 11.06 23.86
N LEU A 45 0.34 10.96 22.95
CA LEU A 45 1.10 12.10 22.41
C LEU A 45 0.30 12.87 21.37
N GLY A 46 -0.69 12.24 20.74
CA GLY A 46 -1.60 12.88 19.80
C GLY A 46 -2.28 11.89 18.87
N TYR A 47 -3.23 12.39 18.07
CA TYR A 47 -3.91 11.60 17.06
C TYR A 47 -3.07 11.52 15.78
N ALA A 48 -2.74 10.31 15.35
CA ALA A 48 -2.19 10.07 14.02
C ALA A 48 -3.28 9.56 13.10
N ARG A 49 -3.83 10.47 12.28
CA ARG A 49 -4.88 10.12 11.31
C ARG A 49 -4.29 9.61 9.98
N PHE A 50 -3.15 8.93 10.03
CA PHE A 50 -2.49 8.43 8.81
C PHE A 50 -3.17 7.21 8.22
N GLN A 51 -3.85 6.39 9.05
CA GLN A 51 -4.59 5.22 8.58
C GLN A 51 -5.59 5.62 7.48
N GLY A 52 -5.56 4.91 6.36
CA GLY A 52 -6.47 5.18 5.26
C GLY A 52 -5.88 4.89 3.88
N ILE A 53 -6.63 5.29 2.87
CA ILE A 53 -6.34 5.11 1.46
C ILE A 53 -6.01 6.48 0.86
N TYR A 54 -4.87 6.58 0.18
CA TYR A 54 -4.41 7.77 -0.52
C TYR A 54 -4.40 7.48 -2.02
N LEU A 55 -5.25 8.18 -2.76
CA LEU A 55 -5.44 8.00 -4.18
C LEU A 55 -4.71 9.11 -4.96
N PRO A 56 -4.13 8.82 -6.13
CA PRO A 56 -3.47 9.84 -6.97
C PRO A 56 -4.49 10.65 -7.79
N LEU A 57 -5.42 11.30 -7.10
CA LEU A 57 -6.63 11.94 -7.65
C LEU A 57 -6.38 13.05 -8.69
N LEU A 58 -5.18 13.63 -8.74
CA LEU A 58 -4.80 14.67 -9.70
C LEU A 58 -4.29 14.12 -11.04
N TRP A 59 -4.35 12.79 -11.23
CA TRP A 59 -4.08 12.11 -12.51
C TRP A 59 -5.37 11.54 -13.09
N ASP A 60 -5.40 11.26 -14.39
CA ASP A 60 -6.43 10.34 -14.92
C ASP A 60 -6.12 8.91 -14.46
N VAL A 61 -7.17 8.14 -14.20
CA VAL A 61 -7.08 6.78 -13.63
C VAL A 61 -6.29 5.85 -14.56
N GLU A 62 -6.41 6.06 -15.87
CA GLU A 62 -5.73 5.30 -16.92
C GLU A 62 -4.21 5.48 -16.90
N PHE A 63 -3.74 6.60 -16.33
CA PHE A 63 -2.32 6.84 -16.12
C PHE A 63 -1.80 6.25 -14.80
N CYS A 64 -2.63 5.62 -13.98
CA CYS A 64 -2.23 5.13 -12.67
C CYS A 64 -2.26 3.60 -12.59
N SER A 65 -1.31 3.03 -11.84
CA SER A 65 -1.34 1.62 -11.47
C SER A 65 -2.47 1.38 -10.47
N LYS A 66 -3.29 0.34 -10.69
CA LYS A 66 -4.35 -0.07 -9.75
C LYS A 66 -3.88 -0.98 -8.61
N SER A 67 -2.64 -1.46 -8.68
CA SER A 67 -2.00 -2.23 -7.60
C SER A 67 -1.52 -1.23 -6.55
N PRO A 68 -1.85 -1.33 -5.24
CA PRO A 68 -1.42 -0.33 -4.25
C PRO A 68 -0.03 -0.61 -3.67
N LEU A 69 0.60 0.42 -3.08
CA LEU A 69 1.67 0.28 -2.08
C LEU A 69 1.06 0.16 -0.68
N CYS A 70 1.71 -0.57 0.21
CA CYS A 70 1.21 -0.81 1.56
C CYS A 70 2.24 -0.35 2.61
N LEU A 71 1.79 0.48 3.55
CA LEU A 71 2.62 1.03 4.62
C LEU A 71 1.98 0.76 5.99
N GLY A 72 2.82 0.48 6.98
CA GLY A 72 2.46 0.48 8.39
C GLY A 72 2.88 1.79 9.03
N TYR A 73 2.04 2.36 9.90
CA TYR A 73 2.37 3.55 10.67
C TYR A 73 2.21 3.28 12.17
N THR A 74 3.32 3.33 12.91
CA THR A 74 3.34 3.18 14.37
C THR A 74 4.30 4.17 14.99
N ARG A 75 3.88 4.85 16.08
CA ARG A 75 4.73 5.74 16.89
C ARG A 75 5.58 6.76 16.11
N GLY A 76 5.03 7.36 15.06
CA GLY A 76 5.77 8.35 14.25
C GLY A 76 6.62 7.76 13.12
N HIS A 77 6.60 6.44 12.94
CA HIS A 77 7.41 5.74 11.95
C HIS A 77 6.56 5.04 10.89
N PHE A 78 7.01 5.13 9.65
CA PHE A 78 6.50 4.36 8.52
C PHE A 78 7.38 3.14 8.27
N SER A 79 6.74 2.02 7.97
CA SER A 79 7.40 0.78 7.53
C SER A 79 6.72 0.27 6.27
N ALA A 80 7.49 -0.22 5.30
CA ALA A 80 6.91 -0.94 4.17
C ALA A 80 6.31 -2.26 4.66
N LEU A 81 5.07 -2.56 4.26
CA LEU A 81 4.44 -3.85 4.51
C LEU A 81 4.49 -4.65 3.21
N VAL A 82 5.27 -5.72 3.23
CA VAL A 82 5.50 -6.58 2.06
C VAL A 82 4.97 -7.98 2.36
N PRO A 83 4.27 -8.61 1.40
CA PRO A 83 3.92 -10.02 1.52
C PRO A 83 5.17 -10.89 1.43
N MET A 84 5.10 -12.07 2.03
CA MET A 84 6.04 -13.12 1.69
C MET A 84 5.76 -13.56 0.26
N GLU A 85 6.81 -13.71 -0.55
CA GLU A 85 6.68 -14.39 -1.83
C GLU A 85 6.19 -15.82 -1.55
N PRO A 86 5.08 -16.26 -2.15
CA PRO A 86 4.67 -17.65 -2.11
C PRO A 86 5.83 -18.55 -2.54
N TYR A 87 5.90 -19.75 -1.97
CA TYR A 87 6.90 -20.73 -2.37
C TYR A 87 6.65 -21.13 -3.83
N SER A 88 7.35 -20.50 -4.77
CA SER A 88 7.38 -20.98 -6.14
C SER A 88 8.01 -22.37 -6.13
N HIS A 89 7.22 -23.42 -6.35
CA HIS A 89 7.73 -24.75 -6.63
C HIS A 89 8.37 -24.81 -8.03
N THR A 90 9.24 -23.87 -8.38
CA THR A 90 9.86 -23.79 -9.71
C THR A 90 11.19 -23.06 -9.64
N HIS A 91 12.23 -23.77 -9.18
CA HIS A 91 13.52 -23.71 -9.84
C HIS A 91 13.34 -24.25 -11.28
N THR A 92 12.67 -23.52 -12.16
CA THR A 92 12.68 -23.84 -13.59
C THR A 92 13.85 -23.11 -14.21
N TYR A 93 14.97 -23.81 -14.22
CA TYR A 93 16.02 -23.66 -15.20
C TYR A 93 15.40 -23.46 -16.60
N ILE A 94 15.87 -22.42 -17.29
CA ILE A 94 16.01 -22.28 -18.75
C ILE A 94 15.06 -23.19 -19.57
N CYS A 95 14.05 -22.57 -20.19
CA CYS A 95 13.12 -23.14 -21.19
C CYS A 95 11.92 -23.94 -20.64
N ARG A 96 10.80 -23.24 -20.38
CA ARG A 96 9.47 -23.86 -20.52
C ARG A 96 8.45 -22.84 -21.06
N GLU A 97 7.68 -23.28 -22.04
CA GLU A 97 6.63 -22.53 -22.72
C GLU A 97 5.57 -21.99 -21.73
N GLN A 98 5.00 -20.84 -22.11
CA GLN A 98 4.00 -20.04 -21.39
C GLN A 98 2.79 -20.88 -20.95
N GLN A 99 2.86 -21.49 -19.77
CA GLN A 99 1.66 -21.87 -19.02
C GLN A 99 1.17 -20.62 -18.28
N ALA A 100 -0.08 -20.25 -18.54
CA ALA A 100 -0.73 -19.03 -18.07
C ALA A 100 -0.25 -18.61 -16.69
N GLU A 101 0.38 -17.43 -16.64
CA GLU A 101 0.93 -16.81 -15.44
C GLU A 101 -0.05 -16.96 -14.28
N SER A 102 0.24 -17.87 -13.34
CA SER A 102 -0.37 -17.81 -12.01
C SER A 102 0.26 -16.60 -11.32
N SER A 103 -0.10 -15.39 -11.76
CA SER A 103 0.40 -14.18 -11.14
C SER A 103 0.02 -14.26 -9.67
N GLU A 104 1.02 -14.26 -8.80
CA GLU A 104 0.78 -14.36 -7.37
C GLU A 104 0.07 -13.09 -6.91
N ILE A 105 -1.08 -13.26 -6.25
CA ILE A 105 -1.92 -12.15 -5.79
C ILE A 105 -1.85 -12.08 -4.27
N THR A 106 -1.46 -10.93 -3.76
CA THR A 106 -1.65 -10.56 -2.35
C THR A 106 -2.95 -9.79 -2.17
N PHE A 107 -3.69 -10.10 -1.11
CA PHE A 107 -4.92 -9.42 -0.75
C PHE A 107 -4.68 -8.47 0.41
N LEU A 108 -4.97 -7.18 0.20
CA LEU A 108 -4.80 -6.12 1.19
C LEU A 108 -6.18 -5.64 1.66
N PRO A 109 -6.57 -5.83 2.93
CA PRO A 109 -7.87 -5.39 3.43
C PRO A 109 -8.11 -3.89 3.20
N LEU A 110 -9.28 -3.54 2.68
CA LEU A 110 -9.70 -2.14 2.52
C LEU A 110 -10.59 -1.68 3.67
N THR A 111 -10.80 -2.54 4.66
CA THR A 111 -11.59 -2.28 5.87
C THR A 111 -10.72 -2.37 7.12
N ASP A 112 -11.20 -1.78 8.21
CA ASP A 112 -10.67 -2.05 9.55
C ASP A 112 -11.17 -3.41 10.09
N ALA A 113 -10.82 -3.70 11.34
CA ALA A 113 -11.18 -4.95 12.02
C ALA A 113 -12.69 -5.11 12.25
N ASP A 114 -13.45 -4.02 12.22
CA ASP A 114 -14.90 -4.00 12.39
C ASP A 114 -15.63 -4.10 11.03
N GLY A 115 -14.88 -4.23 9.92
CA GLY A 115 -15.43 -4.31 8.57
C GLY A 115 -15.81 -2.96 7.96
N LYS A 116 -15.47 -1.84 8.61
CA LYS A 116 -15.74 -0.50 8.09
C LYS A 116 -14.66 -0.11 7.08
N LEU A 117 -15.06 0.50 5.96
CA LEU A 117 -14.14 0.99 4.94
C LEU A 117 -13.11 1.96 5.55
N LEU A 118 -11.84 1.77 5.20
CA LEU A 118 -10.76 2.67 5.59
C LEU A 118 -11.04 4.10 5.07
N PRO A 119 -10.68 5.15 5.84
CA PRO A 119 -10.85 6.52 5.39
C PRO A 119 -10.12 6.75 4.06
N VAL A 120 -10.81 7.33 3.07
CA VAL A 120 -10.18 7.78 1.83
C VAL A 120 -9.82 9.26 2.02
N HIS A 121 -8.53 9.55 2.01
CA HIS A 121 -8.01 10.88 2.32
C HIS A 121 -8.13 11.83 1.13
N PHE A 122 -8.37 13.10 1.44
CA PHE A 122 -8.41 14.21 0.48
C PHE A 122 -9.51 14.11 -0.60
N LEU A 123 -10.55 13.30 -0.37
CA LEU A 123 -11.70 13.29 -1.28
C LEU A 123 -12.41 14.65 -1.29
N THR A 124 -12.71 15.14 -2.48
CA THR A 124 -13.54 16.32 -2.70
C THR A 124 -14.98 15.94 -2.99
N CYS A 125 -15.93 16.87 -2.84
CA CYS A 125 -17.33 16.62 -3.17
C CYS A 125 -17.52 16.19 -4.64
N ASP A 126 -16.70 16.72 -5.55
CA ASP A 126 -16.77 16.43 -6.99
C ASP A 126 -16.41 14.97 -7.30
N GLU A 127 -15.53 14.36 -6.51
CA GLU A 127 -15.07 12.98 -6.72
C GLU A 127 -16.05 11.93 -6.23
N VAL A 128 -16.78 12.28 -5.17
CA VAL A 128 -17.78 11.46 -4.48
C VAL A 128 -19.08 11.41 -5.28
N GLY A 129 -19.36 12.45 -6.07
CA GLY A 129 -20.58 12.56 -6.86
C GLY A 129 -21.82 12.83 -5.98
N PRO A 130 -23.04 12.69 -6.51
CA PRO A 130 -24.27 13.00 -5.76
C PRO A 130 -24.63 11.96 -4.70
N ALA A 131 -23.95 10.81 -4.66
CA ALA A 131 -24.14 9.81 -3.63
C ALA A 131 -23.44 10.27 -2.35
N GLU A 132 -24.15 10.25 -1.22
CA GLU A 132 -23.57 10.60 0.08
C GLU A 132 -23.12 9.36 0.85
N GLY A 133 -22.08 9.52 1.67
CA GLY A 133 -21.68 8.51 2.64
C GLY A 133 -20.76 7.40 2.10
N MET A 134 -20.85 6.22 2.72
CA MET A 134 -19.86 5.15 2.59
C MET A 134 -19.83 4.52 1.19
N GLU A 135 -20.99 4.41 0.52
CA GLU A 135 -21.11 3.82 -0.81
C GLU A 135 -20.36 4.62 -1.87
N ALA A 136 -20.36 5.95 -1.74
CA ALA A 136 -19.69 6.84 -2.67
C ALA A 136 -18.15 6.73 -2.55
N ALA A 137 -17.63 6.66 -1.32
CA ALA A 137 -16.20 6.41 -1.09
C ALA A 137 -15.77 5.03 -1.64
N GLU A 138 -16.59 4.00 -1.46
CA GLU A 138 -16.30 2.67 -2.02
C GLU A 138 -16.27 2.69 -3.56
N SER A 139 -17.21 3.40 -4.19
CA SER A 139 -17.23 3.56 -5.66
C SER A 139 -15.95 4.20 -6.19
N VAL A 140 -15.46 5.25 -5.51
CA VAL A 140 -14.16 5.86 -5.82
C VAL A 140 -13.03 4.83 -5.67
N VAL A 141 -12.97 4.11 -4.55
CA VAL A 141 -11.94 3.08 -4.29
C VAL A 141 -11.94 2.01 -5.39
N ARG A 142 -13.11 1.52 -5.83
CA ARG A 142 -13.24 0.52 -6.90
C ARG A 142 -12.75 1.01 -8.25
N ARG A 143 -12.89 2.31 -8.53
CA ARG A 143 -12.37 2.93 -9.76
C ARG A 143 -10.84 2.96 -9.77
N TRP A 144 -10.22 3.30 -8.64
CA TRP A 144 -8.77 3.50 -8.52
C TRP A 144 -7.95 2.25 -8.17
N LEU A 145 -8.55 1.22 -7.59
CA LEU A 145 -7.86 0.01 -7.13
C LEU A 145 -8.40 -1.25 -7.81
N ALA A 146 -7.56 -2.29 -7.88
CA ALA A 146 -7.99 -3.63 -8.31
C ALA A 146 -8.75 -4.34 -7.17
N VAL A 147 -9.98 -3.94 -6.90
CA VAL A 147 -10.77 -4.42 -5.75
C VAL A 147 -11.36 -5.81 -6.00
N CYS A 148 -11.51 -6.60 -4.94
CA CYS A 148 -12.30 -7.83 -4.88
C CYS A 148 -12.99 -7.95 -3.50
N VAL A 149 -13.99 -8.83 -3.43
CA VAL A 149 -14.60 -9.26 -2.17
C VAL A 149 -14.16 -10.69 -1.91
N THR A 150 -13.60 -10.96 -0.74
CA THR A 150 -13.22 -12.33 -0.34
C THR A 150 -14.45 -13.19 -0.09
N ARG A 151 -14.29 -14.52 0.00
CA ARG A 151 -15.41 -15.43 0.33
C ARG A 151 -16.09 -15.08 1.66
N GLY A 152 -15.36 -14.48 2.60
CA GLY A 152 -15.89 -14.02 3.89
C GLY A 152 -16.55 -12.63 3.85
N GLY A 153 -16.76 -12.05 2.67
CA GLY A 153 -17.39 -10.73 2.52
C GLY A 153 -16.46 -9.53 2.73
N LEU A 154 -15.18 -9.74 3.04
CA LEU A 154 -14.22 -8.64 3.25
C LEU A 154 -13.80 -8.01 1.92
N LEU A 155 -13.87 -6.67 1.86
CA LEU A 155 -13.37 -5.88 0.75
C LEU A 155 -11.85 -5.80 0.80
N ALA A 156 -11.18 -6.14 -0.31
CA ALA A 156 -9.72 -6.15 -0.39
C ALA A 156 -9.22 -5.61 -1.73
N ALA A 157 -8.06 -4.98 -1.73
CA ALA A 157 -7.31 -4.67 -2.94
C ALA A 157 -6.42 -5.85 -3.30
N ARG A 158 -6.38 -6.15 -4.60
CA ARG A 158 -5.45 -7.13 -5.18
C ARG A 158 -4.14 -6.42 -5.52
N GLN A 159 -3.06 -6.94 -4.98
CA GLN A 159 -1.70 -6.56 -5.30
C GLN A 159 -1.06 -7.70 -6.06
N THR A 160 -0.96 -7.56 -7.38
CA THR A 160 -0.27 -8.52 -8.24
C THR A 160 1.23 -8.40 -8.06
N LEU A 161 1.90 -9.52 -7.82
CA LEU A 161 3.36 -9.61 -7.82
C LEU A 161 3.84 -9.70 -9.28
N HIS A 162 4.78 -8.83 -9.63
CA HIS A 162 5.39 -8.78 -10.95
C HIS A 162 6.82 -9.30 -10.88
N ALA A 163 7.37 -9.69 -12.04
CA ALA A 163 8.78 -10.02 -12.16
C ALA A 163 9.64 -8.87 -11.60
N ARG A 164 10.59 -9.22 -10.73
CA ARG A 164 11.50 -8.26 -10.11
C ARG A 164 12.41 -7.66 -11.17
N PRO A 165 12.66 -6.33 -11.15
CA PRO A 165 13.72 -5.75 -11.97
C PRO A 165 15.06 -6.43 -11.68
N LEU A 166 15.88 -6.64 -12.72
CA LEU A 166 17.11 -7.44 -12.64
C LEU A 166 18.04 -7.02 -11.49
N LEU A 167 18.25 -5.72 -11.31
CA LEU A 167 19.12 -5.21 -10.24
C LEU A 167 18.57 -5.50 -8.84
N VAL A 168 17.25 -5.46 -8.66
CA VAL A 168 16.60 -5.80 -7.38
C VAL A 168 16.69 -7.31 -7.14
N ALA A 169 16.50 -8.12 -8.17
CA ALA A 169 16.64 -9.56 -8.09
C ALA A 169 18.08 -9.97 -7.72
N GLN A 170 19.08 -9.37 -8.39
CA GLN A 170 20.49 -9.62 -8.09
C GLN A 170 20.84 -9.20 -6.65
N MET A 171 20.45 -8.00 -6.23
CA MET A 171 20.70 -7.51 -4.86
C MET A 171 20.10 -8.46 -3.81
N LEU A 172 18.88 -8.94 -4.02
CA LEU A 172 18.25 -9.89 -3.11
C LEU A 172 18.98 -11.23 -3.09
N GLU A 173 19.39 -11.74 -4.25
CA GLU A 173 20.10 -13.02 -4.35
C GLU A 173 21.46 -12.96 -3.66
N GLU A 174 22.20 -11.86 -3.81
CA GLU A 174 23.45 -11.61 -3.08
C GLU A 174 23.22 -11.56 -1.56
N TRP A 175 22.16 -10.88 -1.11
CA TRP A 175 21.76 -10.81 0.30
C TRP A 175 21.40 -12.20 0.84
N LEU A 176 20.58 -12.99 0.12
CA LEU A 176 20.23 -14.35 0.51
C LEU A 176 21.44 -15.28 0.57
N ASN A 177 22.36 -15.17 -0.40
CA ASN A 177 23.59 -15.97 -0.43
C ASN A 177 24.52 -15.70 0.75
N HIS A 178 24.50 -14.50 1.32
CA HIS A 178 25.19 -14.23 2.58
C HIS A 178 24.67 -15.14 3.71
N TYR A 179 23.35 -15.21 3.92
CA TYR A 179 22.78 -16.03 5.00
C TYR A 179 22.87 -17.53 4.73
N ARG A 180 22.76 -17.97 3.47
CA ARG A 180 22.93 -19.39 3.12
C ARG A 180 24.33 -19.90 3.48
N ARG A 181 25.36 -19.06 3.31
CA ARG A 181 26.75 -19.40 3.70
C ARG A 181 26.96 -19.45 5.21
N LEU A 182 26.23 -18.65 5.99
CA LEU A 182 26.31 -18.68 7.46
C LEU A 182 25.67 -19.93 8.06
N ALA A 183 24.75 -20.57 7.33
CA ALA A 183 24.04 -21.77 7.77
C ALA A 183 24.78 -23.08 7.44
N GLN A 184 25.91 -23.02 6.74
CA GLN A 184 26.80 -24.15 6.44
C GLN A 184 27.93 -24.23 7.48
#